data_AF-A0A9D7H4X1-F1
#
_entry.id   AF-A0A9D7H4X1-F1
#
_cell.length_a   1.000
_cell.length_b   1.000
_cell.length_c   1.000
_cell.angle_alpha   90.00
_cell.angle_beta   90.00
_cell.angle_gamma   90.00
#
_symmetry.space_group_name_H-M   'P 1'
#
loop_
_entity.id
_entity.type
_entity.pdbx_description
1 polymer ?
#
loop_
_entity_poly.entity_id
_entity_poly.type
_entity_poly.pdbx_seq_one_letter_code
_entity_poly.pdbx_strand_id
1 'polypeptide(L)'
;MTNHALLFVVALLAALAFLALRRANEVAALSVRRGRVLLYRGHVPQALVNDVADAVRRGKVAEATIRIVKENRRPTLIIAGPVDDATKQVLRNLLQTHSHRLMARAVRAGAPPGRRSLGQRLGIASLAWWLHERER
;
A
#
# COMPACT_ATOMS: atom_id res chain seq x y z
N MET A 1 18.39 -38.46 -2.29
CA MET A 1 18.04 -37.38 -1.32
C MET A 1 18.35 -35.96 -1.83
N THR A 2 19.24 -35.79 -2.81
CA THR A 2 19.64 -34.49 -3.39
C THR A 2 18.56 -33.79 -4.21
N ASN A 3 17.73 -34.52 -4.96
CA ASN A 3 16.69 -33.91 -5.81
C ASN A 3 15.62 -33.14 -5.02
N HIS A 4 15.29 -33.59 -3.80
CA HIS A 4 14.27 -32.93 -2.99
C HIS A 4 14.80 -31.63 -2.39
N ALA A 5 16.06 -31.62 -1.93
CA ALA A 5 16.72 -30.42 -1.44
C ALA A 5 16.86 -29.34 -2.53
N LEU A 6 17.21 -29.74 -3.77
CA LEU A 6 17.28 -28.82 -4.91
C LEU A 6 15.89 -28.22 -5.22
N LEU A 7 14.84 -29.04 -5.23
CA LEU A 7 13.47 -28.56 -5.45
C LEU A 7 13.03 -27.59 -4.36
N PHE A 8 13.37 -27.85 -3.09
CA PHE A 8 13.08 -26.93 -1.97
C PHE A 8 13.80 -25.59 -2.13
N VAL A 9 15.07 -25.60 -2.52
CA VAL A 9 15.85 -24.35 -2.72
C VAL A 9 15.29 -23.55 -3.90
N VAL A 10 14.96 -24.20 -5.02
CA VAL A 10 14.35 -23.54 -6.18
C VAL A 10 12.98 -22.97 -5.83
N ALA A 11 12.14 -23.72 -5.11
CA ALA A 11 10.84 -23.24 -4.64
C ALA A 11 10.97 -22.05 -3.69
N LEU A 12 11.96 -22.06 -2.79
CA LEU A 12 12.24 -20.96 -1.87
C LEU A 12 12.69 -19.71 -2.62
N LEU A 13 13.64 -19.84 -3.56
CA LEU A 13 14.10 -18.73 -4.38
C LEU A 13 12.98 -18.16 -5.26
N ALA A 14 12.15 -19.01 -5.85
CA ALA A 14 10.97 -18.59 -6.62
C ALA A 14 9.96 -17.85 -5.75
N ALA A 15 9.71 -18.31 -4.51
CA ALA A 15 8.83 -17.64 -3.57
C ALA A 15 9.39 -16.26 -3.14
N LEU A 16 10.69 -16.18 -2.87
CA LEU A 16 11.37 -14.92 -2.53
C LEU A 16 11.36 -13.93 -3.71
N ALA A 17 11.64 -14.42 -4.92
CA ALA A 17 11.56 -13.61 -6.14
C ALA A 17 10.13 -13.13 -6.38
N PHE A 18 9.12 -13.99 -6.22
CA PHE A 18 7.71 -13.63 -6.36
C PHE A 18 7.29 -12.57 -5.33
N LEU A 19 7.72 -12.70 -4.07
CA LEU A 19 7.50 -11.69 -3.03
C LEU A 19 8.19 -10.36 -3.37
N ALA A 20 9.41 -10.41 -3.90
CA ALA A 20 10.17 -9.23 -4.33
C ALA A 20 9.50 -8.52 -5.52
N LEU A 21 9.05 -9.26 -6.53
CA LEU A 21 8.33 -8.73 -7.69
C LEU A 21 6.99 -8.11 -7.28
N ARG A 22 6.26 -8.71 -6.33
CA ARG A 22 5.04 -8.09 -5.76
C ARG A 22 5.32 -6.77 -5.05
N ARG A 23 6.50 -6.61 -4.44
CA ARG A 23 6.94 -5.34 -3.85
C ARG A 23 7.36 -4.32 -4.91
N ALA A 24 7.94 -4.74 -6.03
CA ALA A 24 8.38 -3.84 -7.11
C ALA A 24 7.19 -3.15 -7.81
N ASN A 25 6.02 -3.79 -7.85
CA ASN A 25 4.81 -3.22 -8.45
C ASN A 25 3.98 -2.36 -7.48
N GLU A 26 4.40 -2.20 -6.22
CA GLU A 26 3.69 -1.41 -5.23
C GLU A 26 3.96 0.09 -5.42
N VAL A 27 2.93 0.84 -5.78
CA VAL A 27 2.99 2.30 -5.96
C VAL A 27 2.92 3.01 -4.62
N ALA A 28 2.02 2.56 -3.74
CA ALA A 28 1.83 3.11 -2.40
C ALA A 28 1.10 2.15 -1.47
N ALA A 29 1.28 2.34 -0.17
CA ALA A 29 0.60 1.56 0.86
C ALA A 29 0.13 2.45 2.00
N LEU A 30 -1.15 2.32 2.32
CA LEU A 30 -1.82 3.00 3.41
C LEU A 30 -2.25 1.97 4.45
N SER A 31 -2.10 2.33 5.71
CA SER A 31 -2.58 1.56 6.85
C SER A 31 -3.70 2.33 7.51
N VAL A 32 -4.79 1.65 7.80
CA VAL A 32 -5.92 2.13 8.57
C VAL A 32 -5.81 1.52 9.96
N ARG A 33 -5.80 2.34 10.99
CA ARG A 33 -5.80 1.90 12.38
C ARG A 33 -6.63 2.85 13.22
N ARG A 34 -7.56 2.31 14.00
CA ARG A 34 -8.52 3.09 14.83
C ARG A 34 -9.25 4.15 13.98
N GLY A 35 -9.63 3.82 12.75
CA GLY A 35 -10.30 4.73 11.82
C GLY A 35 -9.43 5.86 11.25
N ARG A 36 -8.13 5.87 11.54
CA ARG A 36 -7.17 6.84 11.01
C ARG A 36 -6.37 6.22 9.88
N VAL A 37 -6.06 7.00 8.86
CA VAL A 37 -5.30 6.56 7.69
C VAL A 37 -3.89 7.12 7.74
N LEU A 38 -2.90 6.25 7.54
CA LEU A 38 -1.49 6.59 7.51
C LEU A 38 -0.87 6.04 6.22
N LEU A 39 -0.30 6.92 5.40
CA LEU A 39 0.55 6.52 4.29
C LEU A 39 1.91 6.06 4.85
N TYR A 40 2.22 4.77 4.77
CA TYR A 40 3.48 4.23 5.29
C TYR A 40 4.47 3.81 4.18
N ARG A 41 4.06 3.81 2.91
CA ARG A 41 4.95 3.55 1.78
C ARG A 41 4.47 4.25 0.50
N GLY A 42 5.43 4.63 -0.33
CA GLY A 42 5.18 5.17 -1.67
C GLY A 42 4.76 6.64 -1.67
N HIS A 43 4.17 7.08 -2.77
CA HIS A 43 3.72 8.47 -2.93
C HIS A 43 2.33 8.51 -3.54
N VAL A 44 1.45 9.29 -2.91
CA VAL A 44 0.12 9.60 -3.41
C VAL A 44 -0.19 11.08 -3.15
N PRO A 45 -1.03 11.73 -3.97
CA PRO A 45 -1.52 13.07 -3.66
C PRO A 45 -2.20 13.09 -2.28
N GLN A 46 -1.95 14.14 -1.49
CA GLN A 46 -2.59 14.30 -0.18
C GLN A 46 -4.13 14.31 -0.29
N ALA A 47 -4.68 14.85 -1.38
CA ALA A 47 -6.11 14.80 -1.67
C ALA A 47 -6.67 13.36 -1.66
N LEU A 48 -5.94 12.40 -2.26
CA LEU A 48 -6.35 11.00 -2.25
C LEU A 48 -6.30 10.41 -0.83
N VAL A 49 -5.29 10.77 -0.03
CA VAL A 49 -5.20 10.32 1.38
C VAL A 49 -6.41 10.84 2.17
N ASN A 50 -6.80 12.09 1.96
CA ASN A 50 -7.94 12.71 2.62
C ASN A 50 -9.26 12.04 2.19
N ASP A 51 -9.45 11.82 0.88
CA ASP A 51 -10.65 11.15 0.37
C ASP A 51 -10.77 9.71 0.88
N VAL A 52 -9.63 9.00 0.97
CA VAL A 52 -9.56 7.66 1.56
C VAL A 52 -9.89 7.71 3.05
N ALA A 53 -9.38 8.70 3.79
CA ALA A 53 -9.70 8.90 5.20
C ALA A 53 -11.20 9.17 5.43
N ASP A 54 -11.81 9.96 4.56
CA ASP A 54 -13.24 10.22 4.61
C ASP A 54 -14.07 8.97 4.30
N ALA A 55 -13.67 8.17 3.31
CA ALA A 55 -14.32 6.89 3.00
C ALA A 55 -14.19 5.89 4.15
N VAL A 56 -12.99 5.75 4.73
CA VAL A 56 -12.71 4.91 5.90
C VAL A 56 -13.56 5.31 7.10
N ARG A 57 -13.68 6.63 7.37
CA ARG A 57 -14.50 7.16 8.46
C ARG A 57 -15.99 6.87 8.24
N ARG A 58 -16.50 7.09 7.02
CA ARG A 58 -17.91 6.81 6.67
C ARG A 58 -18.24 5.31 6.76
N GLY A 59 -17.33 4.46 6.28
CA GLY A 59 -17.45 3.00 6.36
C GLY A 59 -17.19 2.41 7.74
N LYS A 60 -16.87 3.25 8.75
CA LYS A 60 -16.51 2.82 10.12
C LYS A 60 -15.40 1.75 10.14
N VAL A 61 -14.45 1.84 9.21
CA VAL A 61 -13.36 0.87 9.10
C VAL A 61 -12.37 1.08 10.24
N ALA A 62 -12.32 0.12 11.17
CA ALA A 62 -11.42 0.20 12.31
C ALA A 62 -9.96 -0.09 11.95
N GLU A 63 -9.74 -1.13 11.14
CA GLU A 63 -8.41 -1.60 10.77
C GLU A 63 -8.41 -2.21 9.36
N ALA A 64 -7.47 -1.76 8.53
CA ALA A 64 -7.30 -2.27 7.17
C ALA A 64 -5.91 -1.89 6.62
N THR A 65 -5.43 -2.63 5.64
CA THR A 65 -4.27 -2.25 4.83
C THR A 65 -4.72 -2.08 3.39
N ILE A 66 -4.45 -0.89 2.83
CA ILE A 66 -4.83 -0.51 1.47
C ILE A 66 -3.53 -0.36 0.67
N ARG A 67 -3.30 -1.23 -0.29
CA ARG A 67 -2.11 -1.21 -1.16
C ARG A 67 -2.54 -0.82 -2.57
N ILE A 68 -1.82 0.12 -3.16
CA ILE A 68 -1.98 0.52 -4.55
C ILE A 68 -0.84 -0.13 -5.31
N VAL A 69 -1.18 -1.03 -6.24
CA VAL A 69 -0.22 -1.72 -7.09
C VAL A 69 -0.43 -1.35 -8.55
N LYS A 70 0.62 -1.43 -9.36
CA LYS A 70 0.54 -1.31 -10.81
C LYS A 70 0.35 -2.70 -11.39
N GLU A 71 -0.82 -2.95 -11.95
CA GLU A 71 -1.16 -4.21 -12.60
C GLU A 71 -1.65 -3.90 -14.02
N ASN A 72 -1.09 -4.55 -15.03
CA ASN A 72 -1.47 -4.33 -16.44
C ASN A 72 -1.51 -2.85 -16.87
N ARG A 73 -0.52 -2.06 -16.41
CA ARG A 73 -0.40 -0.60 -16.62
C ARG A 73 -1.52 0.25 -15.98
N ARG A 74 -2.36 -0.32 -15.13
CA ARG A 74 -3.42 0.38 -14.40
C ARG A 74 -3.14 0.32 -12.88
N PRO A 75 -3.51 1.36 -12.11
CA PRO A 75 -3.46 1.29 -10.66
C PRO A 75 -4.61 0.41 -10.15
N THR A 76 -4.27 -0.66 -9.43
CA THR A 76 -5.21 -1.57 -8.77
C THR A 76 -5.10 -1.43 -7.26
N LEU A 77 -6.24 -1.50 -6.58
CA LEU A 77 -6.32 -1.45 -5.12
C LEU A 77 -6.42 -2.87 -4.54
N ILE A 78 -5.52 -3.21 -3.63
CA ILE A 78 -5.59 -4.42 -2.81
C ILE A 78 -5.94 -4.00 -1.39
N ILE A 79 -7.07 -4.46 -0.89
CA ILE A 79 -7.53 -4.19 0.48
C ILE A 79 -7.41 -5.48 1.28
N ALA A 80 -6.74 -5.42 2.42
CA ALA A 80 -6.67 -6.49 3.41
C ALA A 80 -7.25 -5.99 4.74
N GLY A 81 -8.05 -6.83 5.40
CA GLY A 81 -8.72 -6.50 6.67
C GLY A 81 -10.24 -6.40 6.55
N PRO A 82 -10.94 -6.24 7.70
CA PRO A 82 -12.39 -6.19 7.77
C PRO A 82 -12.92 -4.87 7.20
N VAL A 83 -13.28 -4.89 5.92
CA VAL A 83 -13.91 -3.78 5.19
C VAL A 83 -15.13 -4.32 4.46
N ASP A 84 -16.25 -3.63 4.55
CA ASP A 84 -17.48 -3.97 3.83
C ASP A 84 -17.32 -3.71 2.32
N ASP A 85 -18.11 -4.41 1.50
CA ASP A 85 -17.94 -4.35 0.05
C ASP A 85 -18.34 -3.01 -0.56
N ALA A 86 -19.27 -2.28 0.06
CA ALA A 86 -19.62 -0.93 -0.38
C ALA A 86 -18.43 0.02 -0.18
N THR A 87 -17.79 0.01 0.99
CA THR A 87 -16.57 0.80 1.24
C THR A 87 -15.42 0.38 0.33
N LYS A 88 -15.22 -0.93 0.08
CA LYS A 88 -14.21 -1.40 -0.90
C LYS A 88 -14.47 -0.79 -2.27
N GLN A 89 -15.72 -0.74 -2.71
CA GLN A 89 -16.07 -0.17 -4.00
C GLN A 89 -15.86 1.34 -4.05
N VAL A 90 -16.22 2.08 -3.00
CA VAL A 90 -15.91 3.52 -2.88
C VAL A 90 -14.42 3.76 -2.99
N LEU A 91 -13.60 3.00 -2.25
CA LEU A 91 -12.13 3.13 -2.29
C LEU A 91 -11.56 2.86 -3.70
N ARG A 92 -12.11 1.89 -4.43
CA ARG A 92 -11.73 1.64 -5.84
C ARG A 92 -12.10 2.82 -6.75
N ASN A 93 -13.30 3.37 -6.58
CA ASN A 93 -13.76 4.52 -7.38
C ASN A 93 -12.86 5.74 -7.14
N LEU A 94 -12.48 6.01 -5.88
CA LEU A 94 -11.54 7.09 -5.55
C LEU A 94 -10.19 6.90 -6.26
N LEU A 95 -9.67 5.68 -6.29
CA LEU A 95 -8.42 5.39 -7.00
C LEU A 95 -8.56 5.67 -8.50
N GLN A 96 -9.68 5.30 -9.11
CA GLN A 96 -9.95 5.56 -10.53
C GLN A 96 -10.02 7.06 -10.82
N THR A 97 -10.68 7.86 -9.97
CA THR A 97 -10.75 9.32 -10.11
C THR A 97 -9.36 9.97 -10.02
N HIS A 98 -8.48 9.46 -9.17
CA HIS A 98 -7.12 10.01 -8.98
C HIS A 98 -6.05 9.34 -9.88
N SER A 99 -6.42 8.35 -10.69
CA SER A 99 -5.51 7.49 -11.45
C SER A 99 -4.59 8.27 -12.41
N HIS A 100 -5.12 9.26 -13.12
CA HIS A 100 -4.35 10.10 -14.03
C HIS A 100 -3.25 10.88 -13.31
N ARG A 101 -3.53 11.41 -12.11
CA ARG A 101 -2.57 12.17 -11.30
C ARG A 101 -1.52 11.26 -10.66
N LEU A 102 -1.93 10.07 -10.25
CA LEU A 102 -1.03 9.04 -9.72
C LEU A 102 -0.04 8.57 -10.79
N MET A 103 -0.53 8.27 -12.00
CA MET A 103 0.30 7.77 -13.09
C MET A 103 1.25 8.85 -13.62
N ALA A 104 0.77 10.09 -13.82
CA ALA A 104 1.63 11.19 -14.27
C ALA A 104 2.80 11.46 -13.30
N ARG A 105 2.57 11.31 -11.99
CA ARG A 105 3.59 11.55 -10.97
C ARG A 105 4.48 10.33 -10.72
N ALA A 106 3.95 9.11 -10.79
CA ALA A 106 4.74 7.88 -10.70
C ALA A 106 5.69 7.73 -11.91
N VAL A 107 5.25 8.12 -13.11
CA VAL A 107 6.08 8.14 -14.33
C VAL A 107 7.18 9.21 -14.25
N ARG A 108 6.88 10.39 -13.68
CA ARG A 108 7.88 11.45 -13.48
C ARG A 108 8.86 11.18 -12.34
N ALA A 109 8.46 10.42 -11.32
CA ALA A 109 9.24 10.32 -10.10
C ALA A 109 10.43 9.36 -10.20
N GLY A 110 10.33 8.20 -10.86
CA GLY A 110 11.46 7.25 -10.88
C GLY A 110 12.04 6.86 -9.50
N ALA A 111 11.29 7.05 -8.40
CA ALA A 111 11.62 6.99 -6.95
C ALA A 111 11.53 8.38 -6.22
N PRO A 112 11.52 8.45 -4.86
CA PRO A 112 10.79 9.48 -4.06
C PRO A 112 11.43 10.89 -4.02
N PRO A 113 10.66 11.92 -3.60
CA PRO A 113 11.14 12.75 -2.49
C PRO A 113 10.03 13.23 -1.52
N GLY A 114 10.27 13.03 -0.22
CA GLY A 114 9.49 13.53 0.91
C GLY A 114 10.01 12.89 2.19
N ARG A 115 10.21 13.66 3.28
CA ARG A 115 10.81 13.19 4.55
C ARG A 115 10.08 11.93 5.03
N ARG A 116 10.73 10.79 4.86
CA ARG A 116 10.21 9.48 5.28
C ARG A 116 10.44 9.32 6.77
N SER A 117 9.41 9.00 7.55
CA SER A 117 9.62 8.48 8.90
C SER A 117 10.40 7.15 8.82
N LEU A 118 11.15 6.78 9.86
CA LEU A 118 11.92 5.52 9.86
C LEU A 118 11.03 4.29 9.59
N GLY A 119 9.79 4.31 10.04
CA GLY A 119 8.75 3.32 9.70
C GLY A 119 8.41 3.27 8.22
N GLN A 120 8.43 4.41 7.54
CA GLN A 120 8.26 4.49 6.08
C GLN A 120 9.50 4.00 5.30
N ARG A 121 10.71 4.13 5.85
CA ARG A 121 11.93 3.57 5.22
C ARG A 121 11.97 2.04 5.32
N LEU A 122 11.51 1.48 6.44
CA LEU A 122 11.48 0.04 6.67
C LEU A 122 10.26 -0.65 6.05
N GLY A 123 9.19 0.11 5.75
CA GLY A 123 7.94 -0.42 5.20
C GLY A 123 7.16 -1.26 6.21
N ILE A 124 7.35 -0.98 7.49
CA ILE A 124 6.72 -1.68 8.61
C ILE A 124 5.62 -0.76 9.14
N ALA A 125 4.36 -1.14 8.90
CA ALA A 125 3.20 -0.35 9.31
C ALA A 125 3.19 -0.07 10.83
N SER A 126 3.56 -1.05 11.66
CA SER A 126 3.60 -0.88 13.12
C SER A 126 4.63 0.17 13.57
N LEU A 127 5.80 0.22 12.95
CA LEU A 127 6.83 1.24 13.26
C LEU A 127 6.41 2.63 12.79
N ALA A 128 5.72 2.71 11.65
CA ALA A 128 5.20 3.98 11.13
C ALA A 128 4.13 4.57 12.05
N TRP A 129 3.24 3.73 12.61
CA TRP A 129 2.27 4.15 13.63
C TRP A 129 2.94 4.61 14.93
N TRP A 130 3.95 3.90 15.42
CA TRP A 130 4.65 4.27 16.65
C TRP A 130 5.32 5.65 16.56
N LEU A 131 5.96 5.96 15.43
CA LEU A 131 6.57 7.28 15.21
C LEU A 131 5.51 8.38 15.08
N HIS A 132 4.42 8.12 14.34
CA HIS A 132 3.33 9.07 14.19
C HIS A 132 2.63 9.41 15.52
N GLU A 133 2.61 8.47 16.47
CA GLU A 133 2.09 8.70 17.82
C GLU A 133 3.04 9.50 18.72
N ARG A 134 4.36 9.51 18.45
CA ARG A 134 5.36 10.29 19.22
C ARG A 134 5.57 11.73 18.73
N GLU A 135 5.23 12.01 17.47
CA GLU A 135 5.37 13.35 16.86
C GLU A 135 4.14 14.26 17.13
N ARG A 136 3.18 13.81 17.94
CA ARG A 136 2.03 14.61 18.43
C ARG A 136 2.12 14.84 19.92
#